data_AF-A0AAU1RFS1-F1
#
_entry.id   AF-A0AAU1RFS1-F1
#
_cell.length_a   1.000
_cell.length_b   1.000
_cell.length_c   1.000
_cell.angle_alpha   90.00
_cell.angle_beta   90.00
_cell.angle_gamma   90.00
#
_symmetry.space_group_name_H-M   'P 1'
#
loop_
_entity.id
_entity.type
_entity.pdbx_description
1 polymer ?
#
loop_
_entity_poly.entity_id
_entity_poly.type
_entity_poly.pdbx_seq_one_letter_code
_entity_poly.pdbx_strand_id
1 'polypeptide(L)'
;MATGRASVSASPLEIRAVRAVRSAAPTTVLALGVFAAVRGAGVLVVTLGSWWAGRDPLRVLGQSWDSAWYLGIAAHGYGRTLMWPATGSIQSDYAFFPLYPTLIRLVSAVLPGGLVPAGLLVAWVCAAAAAVGVYRVGERVIGPRGGLLLVGLWAALPHSVVLTLAYTEGLLAALAAWTLHALLRDRWLWAAGLAVLAGLTRPTGLAVAAAVSATALYAVLVRGSRAPEVWVAGLLAPAGWAAYVLAVGARTGDPVGGYFDVQRHWGSRFDFGQGALRSAERVLTGGHVPLATTVTVVLLAAAGLLAVLLVLDRTPPALLVYTGVLLLIAYGGAGFFESKPRFLLPAFPLLLPVAAVMARARPRTAVVVTAVLAGLGYGYGLYLLLVARVPL
;
A
#
# COMPACT_ATOMS: atom_id res chain seq x y z
N MET A 1 63.06 -10.24 -10.81
CA MET A 1 61.77 -10.15 -11.53
C MET A 1 60.66 -10.51 -10.55
N ALA A 2 59.97 -9.49 -10.03
CA ALA A 2 58.89 -9.64 -9.06
C ALA A 2 57.55 -9.83 -9.79
N THR A 3 56.82 -10.89 -9.45
CA THR A 3 55.47 -11.14 -9.98
C THR A 3 54.43 -10.78 -8.92
N GLY A 4 53.88 -9.57 -9.04
CA GLY A 4 52.79 -9.09 -8.19
C GLY A 4 51.48 -9.80 -8.50
N ARG A 5 50.96 -10.53 -7.52
CA ARG A 5 49.54 -10.95 -7.47
C ARG A 5 48.73 -9.77 -6.95
N ALA A 6 47.93 -9.16 -7.82
CA ALA A 6 46.96 -8.16 -7.42
C ALA A 6 45.85 -8.83 -6.59
N SER A 7 45.87 -8.59 -5.28
CA SER A 7 44.76 -8.86 -4.39
C SER A 7 43.65 -7.86 -4.67
N VAL A 8 42.49 -8.36 -5.10
CA VAL A 8 41.27 -7.56 -5.24
C VAL A 8 40.85 -7.12 -3.84
N SER A 9 40.85 -5.81 -3.63
CA SER A 9 40.54 -5.15 -2.37
C SER A 9 39.08 -5.41 -1.98
N ALA A 10 38.91 -5.99 -0.79
CA ALA A 10 37.64 -5.96 -0.08
C ALA A 10 37.29 -4.50 0.25
N SER A 11 36.07 -4.06 -0.08
CA SER A 11 35.51 -2.84 0.49
C SER A 11 34.81 -3.20 1.81
N PRO A 12 35.22 -2.66 2.96
CA PRO A 12 34.45 -2.80 4.19
C PRO A 12 33.55 -1.56 4.33
N LEU A 13 32.31 -1.66 3.86
CA LEU A 13 31.24 -0.86 4.48
C LEU A 13 30.86 -1.56 5.79
N GLU A 14 31.71 -1.39 6.80
CA GLU A 14 31.39 -1.78 8.17
C GLU A 14 30.28 -0.84 8.69
N ILE A 15 29.05 -1.33 8.59
CA ILE A 15 27.91 -0.81 9.33
C ILE A 15 28.21 -1.07 10.80
N ARG A 16 28.73 -0.05 11.52
CA ARG A 16 28.83 -0.11 12.98
C ARG A 16 27.43 -0.31 13.54
N ALA A 17 27.18 -1.50 14.07
CA ALA A 17 25.95 -1.87 14.74
C ALA A 17 25.68 -0.89 15.89
N VAL A 18 24.66 -0.06 15.73
CA VAL A 18 24.11 0.76 16.81
C VAL A 18 23.66 -0.20 17.91
N ARG A 19 24.18 -0.03 19.14
CA ARG A 19 23.81 -0.85 20.31
C ARG A 19 22.29 -0.97 20.40
N ALA A 20 21.79 -2.18 20.23
CA ALA A 20 20.38 -2.50 20.40
C ALA A 20 19.98 -2.23 21.86
N VAL A 21 18.96 -1.39 22.04
CA VAL A 21 18.24 -1.31 23.31
C VAL A 21 17.60 -2.68 23.52
N ARG A 22 18.05 -3.43 24.53
CA ARG A 22 17.49 -4.74 24.89
C ARG A 22 16.11 -4.52 25.51
N SER A 23 15.06 -4.63 24.70
CA SER A 23 13.69 -4.82 25.20
C SER A 23 13.46 -6.30 25.50
N ALA A 24 12.84 -6.60 26.63
CA ALA A 24 12.45 -7.98 26.98
C ALA A 24 11.29 -8.52 26.09
N ALA A 25 10.51 -7.64 25.46
CA ALA A 25 9.44 -8.03 24.54
C ALA A 25 10.02 -8.42 23.17
N PRO A 26 9.46 -9.46 22.50
CA PRO A 26 9.80 -9.77 21.12
C PRO A 26 9.60 -8.52 20.26
N THR A 27 10.57 -8.16 19.43
CA THR A 27 10.56 -6.91 18.64
C THR A 27 9.34 -6.80 17.71
N THR A 28 8.74 -7.91 17.31
CA THR A 28 7.46 -7.95 16.59
C THR A 28 6.28 -7.44 17.43
N VAL A 29 6.23 -7.75 18.72
CA VAL A 29 5.21 -7.23 19.65
C VAL A 29 5.37 -5.72 19.79
N LEU A 30 6.60 -5.22 19.83
CA LEU A 30 6.87 -3.78 19.83
C LEU A 30 6.41 -3.12 18.54
N ALA A 31 6.64 -3.73 17.38
CA ALA A 31 6.16 -3.20 16.10
C ALA A 31 4.64 -3.09 16.07
N LEU A 32 3.93 -4.12 16.54
CA LEU A 32 2.48 -4.09 16.70
C LEU A 32 2.05 -3.02 17.71
N GLY A 33 2.75 -2.88 18.83
CA GLY A 33 2.47 -1.83 19.83
C GLY A 33 2.63 -0.43 19.27
N VAL A 34 3.69 -0.16 18.50
CA VAL A 34 3.90 1.13 17.81
C VAL A 34 2.78 1.40 16.82
N PHE A 35 2.45 0.42 15.98
CA PHE A 35 1.36 0.54 15.01
C PHE A 35 0.01 0.81 15.70
N ALA A 36 -0.32 0.02 16.72
CA ALA A 36 -1.55 0.15 17.48
C ALA A 36 -1.65 1.47 18.23
N ALA A 37 -0.55 1.98 18.79
CA ALA A 37 -0.52 3.28 19.45
C ALA A 37 -0.82 4.43 18.47
N VAL A 38 -0.14 4.45 17.31
CA VAL A 38 -0.34 5.50 16.29
C VAL A 38 -1.74 5.38 15.67
N ARG A 39 -2.13 4.18 15.19
CA ARG A 39 -3.43 4.03 14.54
C ARG A 39 -4.61 4.12 15.51
N GLY A 40 -4.46 3.63 16.73
CA GLY A 40 -5.46 3.74 17.79
C GLY A 40 -5.73 5.19 18.19
N ALA A 41 -4.69 6.02 18.32
CA ALA A 41 -4.86 7.45 18.51
C ALA A 41 -5.59 8.10 17.31
N GLY A 42 -5.25 7.72 16.08
CA GLY A 42 -5.97 8.18 14.89
C GLY A 42 -7.45 7.77 14.86
N VAL A 43 -7.77 6.53 15.24
CA VAL A 43 -9.15 6.04 15.38
C VAL A 43 -9.91 6.87 16.42
N LEU A 44 -9.30 7.12 17.57
CA LEU A 44 -9.89 7.94 18.63
C LEU A 44 -10.19 9.36 18.12
N VAL A 45 -9.22 9.99 17.45
CA VAL A 45 -9.40 11.34 16.88
C VAL A 45 -10.55 11.36 15.86
N VAL A 46 -10.63 10.39 14.96
CA VAL A 46 -11.75 10.30 13.98
C VAL A 46 -13.08 10.05 14.68
N THR A 47 -13.10 9.23 15.72
CA THR A 47 -14.30 8.93 16.51
C THR A 47 -14.83 10.17 17.21
N LEU A 48 -13.96 10.88 17.94
CA LEU A 48 -14.30 12.13 18.62
C LEU A 48 -14.75 13.21 17.62
N GLY A 49 -14.03 13.33 16.49
CA GLY A 49 -14.39 14.26 15.43
C GLY A 49 -15.74 13.93 14.78
N SER A 50 -16.06 12.64 14.61
CA SER A 50 -17.35 12.20 14.07
C SER A 50 -18.49 12.55 15.02
N TRP A 51 -18.34 12.27 16.32
CA TRP A 51 -19.34 12.66 17.32
C TRP A 51 -19.53 14.17 17.40
N TRP A 52 -18.44 14.94 17.39
CA TRP A 52 -18.51 16.41 17.36
C TRP A 52 -19.25 16.92 16.12
N ALA A 53 -19.09 16.27 14.97
CA ALA A 53 -19.82 16.57 13.74
C ALA A 53 -21.24 15.97 13.67
N GLY A 54 -21.72 15.33 14.75
CA GLY A 54 -23.05 14.71 14.79
C GLY A 54 -23.21 13.46 13.91
N ARG A 55 -22.11 12.78 13.57
CA ARG A 55 -22.10 11.56 12.74
C ARG A 55 -21.74 10.33 13.56
N ASP A 56 -22.30 9.18 13.18
CA ASP A 56 -21.92 7.88 13.75
C ASP A 56 -20.51 7.46 13.28
N PRO A 57 -19.52 7.31 14.18
CA PRO A 57 -18.18 6.88 13.82
C PRO A 57 -18.13 5.55 13.08
N LEU A 58 -19.00 4.60 13.44
CA LEU A 58 -19.00 3.28 12.81
C LEU A 58 -19.38 3.38 11.33
N ARG A 59 -20.36 4.22 11.00
CA ARG A 59 -20.70 4.54 9.60
C ARG A 59 -19.59 5.30 8.89
N VAL A 60 -18.98 6.29 9.55
CA VAL A 60 -17.86 7.05 8.96
C VAL A 60 -16.68 6.14 8.61
N LEU A 61 -16.31 5.22 9.50
CA LEU A 61 -15.19 4.31 9.28
C LEU A 61 -15.55 3.15 8.34
N GLY A 62 -16.76 2.62 8.46
CA GLY A 62 -17.14 1.37 7.83
C GLY A 62 -17.98 1.49 6.56
N GLN A 63 -18.55 2.65 6.25
CA GLN A 63 -19.47 2.84 5.11
C GLN A 63 -19.10 4.01 4.19
N SER A 64 -18.02 4.74 4.48
CA SER A 64 -17.59 5.83 3.62
C SER A 64 -17.01 5.31 2.30
N TRP A 65 -17.37 5.99 1.20
CA TRP A 65 -16.74 5.85 -0.12
C TRP A 65 -16.71 4.39 -0.60
N ASP A 66 -15.53 3.82 -0.88
CA ASP A 66 -15.39 2.46 -1.44
C ASP A 66 -15.92 1.37 -0.51
N SER A 67 -16.02 1.64 0.80
CA SER A 67 -16.56 0.68 1.76
C SER A 67 -17.97 0.23 1.36
N ALA A 68 -18.79 1.16 0.82
CA ALA A 68 -20.14 0.85 0.37
C ALA A 68 -20.17 -0.18 -0.78
N TRP A 69 -19.18 -0.13 -1.67
CA TRP A 69 -19.04 -1.10 -2.76
C TRP A 69 -18.59 -2.47 -2.24
N TYR A 70 -17.57 -2.49 -1.37
CA TYR A 70 -17.10 -3.75 -0.77
C TYR A 70 -18.19 -4.45 0.06
N LEU A 71 -18.92 -3.70 0.87
CA LEU A 71 -20.05 -4.22 1.66
C LEU A 71 -21.20 -4.67 0.76
N GLY A 72 -21.48 -3.92 -0.32
CA GLY A 72 -22.51 -4.28 -1.30
C GLY A 72 -22.23 -5.62 -1.98
N ILE A 73 -20.98 -5.83 -2.41
CA ILE A 73 -20.53 -7.11 -3.02
C ILE A 73 -20.56 -8.23 -1.98
N ALA A 74 -20.15 -7.95 -0.74
CA ALA A 74 -20.18 -8.95 0.33
C ALA A 74 -21.62 -9.40 0.65
N ALA A 75 -22.57 -8.48 0.61
CA ALA A 75 -23.99 -8.74 0.88
C ALA A 75 -24.71 -9.46 -0.27
N HIS A 76 -24.50 -9.01 -1.52
CA HIS A 76 -25.37 -9.38 -2.64
C HIS A 76 -24.63 -10.06 -3.81
N GLY A 77 -23.30 -10.16 -3.75
CA GLY A 77 -22.49 -10.56 -4.91
C GLY A 77 -22.32 -9.43 -5.92
N TYR A 78 -21.78 -9.77 -7.10
CA TYR A 78 -21.53 -8.83 -8.19
C TYR A 78 -22.76 -8.64 -9.08
N GLY A 79 -22.79 -7.53 -9.82
CA GLY A 79 -23.82 -7.21 -10.82
C GLY A 79 -24.50 -5.86 -10.58
N ARG A 80 -24.07 -5.10 -9.58
CA ARG A 80 -24.57 -3.75 -9.31
C ARG A 80 -23.90 -2.73 -10.23
N THR A 81 -24.72 -1.95 -10.92
CA THR A 81 -24.28 -0.79 -11.70
C THR A 81 -25.09 0.43 -11.28
N LEU A 82 -24.41 1.54 -10.99
CA LEU A 82 -25.00 2.82 -10.62
C LEU A 82 -24.68 3.87 -11.68
N MET A 83 -25.67 4.68 -12.03
CA MET A 83 -25.47 5.87 -12.86
C MET A 83 -25.40 7.10 -11.96
N TRP A 84 -24.42 7.96 -12.19
CA TRP A 84 -24.25 9.23 -11.49
C TRP A 84 -24.52 10.41 -12.42
N PRO A 85 -25.76 10.93 -12.49
CA PRO A 85 -26.16 11.95 -13.46
C PRO A 85 -25.29 13.20 -13.44
N ALA A 86 -24.85 13.62 -12.24
CA ALA A 86 -24.01 14.81 -12.06
C ALA A 86 -22.63 14.72 -12.74
N THR A 87 -22.13 13.51 -12.98
CA THR A 87 -20.82 13.27 -13.61
C THR A 87 -20.94 12.54 -14.96
N GLY A 88 -22.14 12.07 -15.31
CA GLY A 88 -22.37 11.16 -16.43
C GLY A 88 -21.67 9.78 -16.27
N SER A 89 -21.11 9.46 -15.10
CA SER A 89 -20.37 8.21 -14.91
C SER A 89 -21.29 7.03 -14.65
N ILE A 90 -20.92 5.88 -15.22
CA ILE A 90 -21.61 4.59 -15.02
C ILE A 90 -20.65 3.69 -14.24
N GLN A 91 -20.93 3.50 -12.97
CA GLN A 91 -20.04 2.80 -12.06
C GLN A 91 -20.56 1.39 -11.79
N SER A 92 -19.81 0.39 -12.24
CA SER A 92 -20.09 -1.03 -11.96
C SER A 92 -19.20 -1.56 -10.84
N ASP A 93 -19.77 -2.43 -10.00
CA ASP A 93 -19.06 -3.12 -8.92
C ASP A 93 -17.95 -4.06 -9.41
N TYR A 94 -17.94 -4.44 -10.70
CA TYR A 94 -16.83 -5.17 -11.33
C TYR A 94 -15.48 -4.45 -11.26
N ALA A 95 -15.46 -3.14 -10.97
CA ALA A 95 -14.23 -2.40 -10.70
C ALA A 95 -13.48 -2.87 -9.44
N PHE A 96 -14.16 -3.53 -8.50
CA PHE A 96 -13.60 -3.96 -7.23
C PHE A 96 -13.25 -5.44 -7.23
N PHE A 97 -12.03 -5.76 -6.82
CA PHE A 97 -11.51 -7.12 -6.81
C PHE A 97 -12.06 -7.94 -5.63
N PRO A 98 -12.10 -9.29 -5.73
CA PRO A 98 -13.03 -10.11 -4.95
C PRO A 98 -12.53 -10.50 -3.57
N LEU A 99 -11.23 -10.43 -3.27
CA LEU A 99 -10.70 -11.03 -2.04
C LEU A 99 -11.27 -10.37 -0.78
N TYR A 100 -11.28 -9.04 -0.72
CA TYR A 100 -11.75 -8.33 0.47
C TYR A 100 -13.26 -8.48 0.72
N PRO A 101 -14.17 -8.27 -0.27
CA PRO A 101 -15.59 -8.59 -0.09
C PRO A 101 -15.86 -10.04 0.33
N THR A 102 -15.10 -10.99 -0.21
CA THR A 102 -15.22 -12.41 0.16
C THR A 102 -14.84 -12.63 1.62
N LEU A 103 -13.73 -12.04 2.08
CA LEU A 103 -13.32 -12.10 3.49
C LEU A 103 -14.36 -11.45 4.41
N ILE A 104 -14.93 -10.30 4.02
CA ILE A 104 -16.03 -9.66 4.76
C ILE A 104 -17.19 -10.62 4.94
N ARG A 105 -17.66 -11.24 3.83
CA ARG A 105 -18.78 -12.17 3.85
C ARG A 105 -18.50 -13.36 4.77
N LEU A 106 -17.33 -13.99 4.62
CA LEU A 106 -16.93 -15.14 5.45
C LEU A 106 -16.87 -14.79 6.94
N VAL A 107 -16.26 -13.66 7.30
CA VAL A 107 -16.16 -13.21 8.70
C VAL A 107 -17.54 -12.84 9.27
N SER A 108 -18.39 -12.18 8.47
CA SER A 108 -19.75 -11.82 8.90
C SER A 108 -20.67 -13.02 9.09
N ALA A 109 -20.38 -14.15 8.44
CA ALA A 109 -21.14 -15.39 8.60
C ALA A 109 -20.86 -16.10 9.92
N VAL A 110 -19.70 -15.84 10.54
CA VAL A 110 -19.28 -16.50 11.78
C VAL A 110 -19.27 -15.58 13.00
N LEU A 111 -19.14 -14.26 12.81
CA LEU A 111 -19.15 -13.27 13.89
C LEU A 111 -20.48 -12.50 13.95
N PRO A 112 -20.99 -12.21 15.16
CA PRO A 112 -22.13 -11.32 15.33
C PRO A 112 -21.76 -9.87 14.95
N GLY A 113 -22.77 -9.06 14.58
CA GLY A 113 -22.61 -7.62 14.33
C GLY A 113 -22.74 -7.19 12.86
N GLY A 114 -22.83 -8.13 11.92
CA GLY A 114 -23.08 -7.86 10.51
C GLY A 114 -21.84 -7.43 9.71
N LEU A 115 -22.07 -7.00 8.46
CA LEU A 115 -21.00 -6.79 7.46
C LEU A 115 -20.06 -5.62 7.81
N VAL A 116 -20.55 -4.57 8.45
CA VAL A 116 -19.77 -3.36 8.72
C VAL A 116 -18.67 -3.61 9.77
N PRO A 117 -18.98 -4.16 10.98
CA PRO A 117 -17.93 -4.59 11.90
C PRO A 117 -17.01 -5.66 11.31
N ALA A 118 -17.55 -6.60 10.51
CA ALA A 118 -16.72 -7.61 9.85
C ALA A 118 -15.70 -6.99 8.89
N GLY A 119 -16.09 -5.99 8.10
CA GLY A 119 -15.16 -5.28 7.20
C GLY A 119 -14.10 -4.48 7.93
N LEU A 120 -14.46 -3.78 9.00
CA LEU A 120 -13.48 -3.10 9.85
C LEU A 120 -12.52 -4.08 10.50
N LEU A 121 -13.03 -5.20 11.04
CA LEU A 121 -12.20 -6.22 11.67
C LEU A 121 -11.20 -6.82 10.67
N VAL A 122 -11.65 -7.22 9.48
CA VAL A 122 -10.76 -7.75 8.43
C VAL A 122 -9.70 -6.71 8.06
N ALA A 123 -10.09 -5.45 7.85
CA ALA A 123 -9.15 -4.39 7.50
C ALA A 123 -8.10 -4.17 8.59
N TRP A 124 -8.51 -4.11 9.86
CA TRP A 124 -7.62 -3.83 10.99
C TRP A 124 -6.69 -5.00 11.29
N VAL A 125 -7.17 -6.24 11.21
CA VAL A 125 -6.35 -7.45 11.33
C VAL A 125 -5.31 -7.49 10.21
N CYS A 126 -5.71 -7.18 8.97
CA CYS A 126 -4.77 -7.10 7.86
C CYS A 126 -3.76 -5.97 8.03
N ALA A 127 -4.18 -4.78 8.49
CA ALA A 127 -3.27 -3.67 8.73
C ALA A 127 -2.25 -3.97 9.85
N ALA A 128 -2.66 -4.71 10.89
CA ALA A 128 -1.76 -5.22 11.92
C ALA A 128 -0.78 -6.27 11.35
N ALA A 129 -1.26 -7.20 10.52
CA ALA A 129 -0.40 -8.17 9.82
C ALA A 129 0.59 -7.48 8.88
N ALA A 130 0.17 -6.39 8.21
CA ALA A 130 1.02 -5.54 7.40
C ALA A 130 2.09 -4.85 8.24
N ALA A 131 1.74 -4.31 9.41
CA ALA A 131 2.73 -3.69 10.31
C ALA A 131 3.85 -4.67 10.69
N VAL A 132 3.51 -5.94 10.96
CA VAL A 132 4.52 -6.98 11.19
C VAL A 132 5.36 -7.24 9.94
N GLY A 133 4.74 -7.40 8.77
CA GLY A 133 5.46 -7.60 7.51
C GLY A 133 6.42 -6.45 7.20
N VAL A 134 5.95 -5.20 7.34
CA VAL A 134 6.73 -3.97 7.17
C VAL A 134 7.91 -3.94 8.15
N TYR A 135 7.67 -4.27 9.42
CA TYR A 135 8.74 -4.43 10.40
C TYR A 135 9.77 -5.46 9.95
N ARG A 136 9.36 -6.64 9.48
CA ARG A 136 10.27 -7.71 9.05
C ARG A 136 11.10 -7.33 7.82
N VAL A 137 10.53 -6.55 6.89
CA VAL A 137 11.29 -6.00 5.75
C VAL A 137 12.29 -4.94 6.25
N GLY A 138 11.84 -3.98 7.05
CA GLY A 138 12.71 -2.92 7.59
C GLY A 138 13.82 -3.45 8.50
N GLU A 139 13.52 -4.45 9.33
CA GLU A 139 14.48 -5.17 10.18
C GLU A 139 15.59 -5.80 9.34
N ARG A 140 15.24 -6.40 8.20
CA ARG A 140 16.21 -7.06 7.32
C ARG A 140 17.06 -6.08 6.53
N VAL A 141 16.52 -4.90 6.18
CA VAL A 141 17.23 -3.90 5.35
C VAL A 141 18.03 -2.92 6.20
N ILE A 142 17.49 -2.46 7.34
CA ILE A 142 18.05 -1.37 8.15
C ILE A 142 18.45 -1.85 9.56
N GLY A 143 17.87 -2.95 10.04
CA GLY A 143 18.03 -3.45 11.40
C GLY A 143 16.80 -3.20 12.28
N PRO A 144 16.72 -3.78 13.49
CA PRO A 144 15.50 -3.80 14.32
C PRO A 144 14.93 -2.40 14.62
N ARG A 145 15.80 -1.44 14.93
CA ARG A 145 15.39 -0.05 15.17
C ARG A 145 14.81 0.61 13.92
N GLY A 146 15.43 0.39 12.76
CA GLY A 146 14.93 0.89 11.48
C GLY A 146 13.57 0.29 11.14
N GLY A 147 13.37 -1.00 11.40
CA GLY A 147 12.08 -1.67 11.25
C GLY A 147 10.97 -1.05 12.10
N LEU A 148 11.23 -0.74 13.38
CA LEU A 148 10.24 -0.08 14.26
C LEU A 148 9.88 1.32 13.76
N LEU A 149 10.89 2.09 13.33
CA LEU A 149 10.68 3.44 12.79
C LEU A 149 9.91 3.40 11.47
N LEU A 150 10.18 2.41 10.62
CA LEU A 150 9.46 2.22 9.36
C LEU A 150 7.97 1.97 9.61
N VAL A 151 7.62 1.15 10.60
CA VAL A 151 6.22 0.93 11.00
C VAL A 151 5.59 2.21 11.54
N GLY A 152 6.28 2.94 12.41
CA GLY A 152 5.79 4.21 12.95
C GLY A 152 5.53 5.25 11.86
N LEU A 153 6.46 5.40 10.91
CA LEU A 153 6.31 6.30 9.76
C LEU A 153 5.14 5.87 8.86
N TRP A 154 5.03 4.57 8.56
CA TRP A 154 3.95 4.03 7.74
C TRP A 154 2.57 4.26 8.38
N ALA A 155 2.46 4.04 9.69
CA ALA A 155 1.25 4.28 10.46
C ALA A 155 0.87 5.77 10.56
N ALA A 156 1.85 6.67 10.40
CA ALA A 156 1.74 8.12 10.53
C ALA A 156 1.68 8.87 9.18
N LEU A 157 1.64 8.18 8.05
CA LEU A 157 1.52 8.82 6.73
C LEU A 157 0.26 9.72 6.67
N PRO A 158 0.26 10.82 5.89
CA PRO A 158 -0.91 11.71 5.84
C PRO A 158 -2.23 11.02 5.46
N HIS A 159 -2.19 10.03 4.56
CA HIS A 159 -3.37 9.23 4.17
C HIS A 159 -3.57 7.94 4.98
N SER A 160 -2.86 7.77 6.09
CA SER A 160 -2.93 6.55 6.92
C SER A 160 -4.32 6.32 7.54
N VAL A 161 -5.22 7.33 7.56
CA VAL A 161 -6.64 7.15 7.92
C VAL A 161 -7.31 6.01 7.15
N VAL A 162 -6.86 5.75 5.92
CA VAL A 162 -7.35 4.66 5.07
C VAL A 162 -7.06 3.28 5.69
N LEU A 163 -6.01 3.12 6.49
CA LEU A 163 -5.73 1.87 7.22
C LEU A 163 -6.77 1.59 8.33
N THR A 164 -7.60 2.59 8.66
CA THR A 164 -8.67 2.48 9.66
C THR A 164 -10.05 2.27 9.02
N LEU A 165 -10.21 2.55 7.72
CA LEU A 165 -11.47 2.35 7.01
C LEU A 165 -11.70 0.87 6.69
N ALA A 166 -12.94 0.50 6.38
CA ALA A 166 -13.29 -0.81 5.82
C ALA A 166 -12.83 -0.93 4.35
N TYR A 167 -11.51 -0.88 4.16
CA TYR A 167 -10.80 -0.71 2.91
C TYR A 167 -9.76 -1.83 2.72
N THR A 168 -9.45 -2.11 1.46
CA THR A 168 -8.50 -3.13 0.99
C THR A 168 -7.01 -2.89 1.30
N GLU A 169 -6.63 -1.70 1.76
CA GLU A 169 -5.26 -1.20 1.69
C GLU A 169 -4.38 -1.90 2.71
N GLY A 170 -4.92 -2.16 3.90
CA GLY A 170 -4.27 -2.99 4.90
C GLY A 170 -4.04 -4.42 4.39
N LEU A 171 -5.00 -4.98 3.64
CA LEU A 171 -4.91 -6.31 3.04
C LEU A 171 -3.83 -6.37 1.95
N LEU A 172 -3.84 -5.43 0.99
CA LEU A 172 -2.80 -5.35 -0.03
C LEU A 172 -1.42 -5.11 0.59
N ALA A 173 -1.30 -4.19 1.55
CA ALA A 173 -0.04 -3.91 2.23
C ALA A 173 0.48 -5.14 2.99
N ALA A 174 -0.39 -5.93 3.61
CA ALA A 174 -0.01 -7.18 4.28
C ALA A 174 0.56 -8.19 3.29
N LEU A 175 -0.20 -8.50 2.24
CA LEU A 175 0.21 -9.48 1.23
C LEU A 175 1.49 -9.02 0.52
N ALA A 176 1.63 -7.73 0.21
CA ALA A 176 2.84 -7.17 -0.37
C ALA A 176 4.05 -7.28 0.58
N ALA A 177 3.91 -6.84 1.84
CA ALA A 177 5.03 -6.86 2.79
C ALA A 177 5.53 -8.28 3.06
N TRP A 178 4.61 -9.25 3.21
CA TRP A 178 4.98 -10.65 3.40
C TRP A 178 5.51 -11.31 2.13
N THR A 179 5.02 -10.94 0.95
CA THR A 179 5.60 -11.39 -0.34
C THR A 179 7.04 -10.90 -0.48
N LEU A 180 7.28 -9.61 -0.24
CA LEU A 180 8.62 -9.02 -0.30
C LEU A 180 9.55 -9.64 0.74
N HIS A 181 9.06 -9.86 1.97
CA HIS A 181 9.83 -10.58 2.98
C HIS A 181 10.19 -12.01 2.54
N ALA A 182 9.26 -12.74 1.91
CA ALA A 182 9.49 -14.07 1.37
C ALA A 182 10.54 -14.05 0.24
N LEU A 183 10.46 -13.09 -0.69
CA LEU A 183 11.45 -12.89 -1.76
C LEU A 183 12.84 -12.59 -1.20
N LEU A 184 12.94 -11.72 -0.18
CA LEU A 184 14.22 -11.40 0.46
C LEU A 184 14.84 -12.62 1.18
N ARG A 185 14.06 -13.70 1.39
CA ARG A 185 14.49 -14.97 1.98
C ARG A 185 14.50 -16.13 0.97
N ASP A 186 14.38 -15.83 -0.32
CA ASP A 186 14.31 -16.81 -1.42
C ASP A 186 13.21 -17.88 -1.20
N ARG A 187 12.12 -17.54 -0.50
CA ARG A 187 10.95 -18.43 -0.31
C ARG A 187 9.94 -18.27 -1.45
N TRP A 188 10.30 -18.76 -2.63
CA TRP A 188 9.60 -18.53 -3.89
C TRP A 188 8.13 -18.94 -3.89
N LEU A 189 7.79 -20.14 -3.39
CA LEU A 189 6.40 -20.62 -3.39
C LEU A 189 5.48 -19.79 -2.46
N TRP A 190 6.02 -19.35 -1.31
CA TRP A 190 5.29 -18.44 -0.41
C TRP A 190 5.06 -17.09 -1.08
N ALA A 191 6.07 -16.53 -1.73
CA ALA A 191 5.95 -15.30 -2.51
C ALA A 191 4.90 -15.44 -3.63
N ALA A 192 4.88 -16.56 -4.34
CA ALA A 192 3.92 -16.83 -5.42
C ALA A 192 2.47 -16.86 -4.89
N GLY A 193 2.20 -17.65 -3.83
CA GLY A 193 0.86 -17.76 -3.26
C GLY A 193 0.35 -16.41 -2.72
N LEU A 194 1.20 -15.66 -2.04
CA LEU A 194 0.84 -14.33 -1.53
C LEU A 194 0.64 -13.32 -2.67
N ALA A 195 1.41 -13.39 -3.77
CA ALA A 195 1.23 -12.55 -4.94
C ALA A 195 -0.08 -12.83 -5.69
N VAL A 196 -0.49 -14.10 -5.81
CA VAL A 196 -1.80 -14.47 -6.34
C VAL A 196 -2.92 -13.84 -5.51
N LEU A 197 -2.86 -13.99 -4.18
CA LEU A 197 -3.83 -13.36 -3.29
C LEU A 197 -3.81 -11.83 -3.39
N ALA A 198 -2.61 -11.23 -3.48
CA ALA A 198 -2.47 -9.78 -3.65
C ALA A 198 -3.13 -9.29 -4.94
N GLY A 199 -2.96 -10.05 -6.03
CA GLY A 199 -3.59 -9.80 -7.31
C GLY A 199 -5.13 -9.83 -7.26
N LEU A 200 -5.72 -10.54 -6.29
CA LEU A 200 -7.17 -10.59 -6.04
C LEU A 200 -7.67 -9.50 -5.09
N THR A 201 -6.80 -8.60 -4.61
CA THR A 201 -7.23 -7.50 -3.73
C THR A 201 -7.70 -6.29 -4.50
N ARG A 202 -6.97 -5.88 -5.55
CA ARG A 202 -7.09 -4.60 -6.27
C ARG A 202 -6.25 -4.58 -7.57
N PRO A 203 -6.46 -3.58 -8.45
CA PRO A 203 -5.61 -3.38 -9.63
C PRO A 203 -4.13 -3.21 -9.30
N THR A 204 -3.82 -2.49 -8.23
CA THR A 204 -2.44 -2.25 -7.75
C THR A 204 -1.76 -3.51 -7.21
N GLY A 205 -2.50 -4.60 -6.97
CA GLY A 205 -1.94 -5.92 -6.66
C GLY A 205 -0.98 -6.45 -7.73
N LEU A 206 -1.11 -5.96 -8.97
CA LEU A 206 -0.17 -6.24 -10.06
C LEU A 206 1.28 -5.88 -9.71
N ALA A 207 1.51 -4.86 -8.87
CA ALA A 207 2.86 -4.49 -8.44
C ALA A 207 3.56 -5.60 -7.65
N VAL A 208 2.80 -6.37 -6.85
CA VAL A 208 3.33 -7.52 -6.11
C VAL A 208 3.71 -8.65 -7.08
N ALA A 209 2.83 -8.93 -8.05
CA ALA A 209 3.11 -9.92 -9.08
C ALA A 209 4.34 -9.55 -9.92
N ALA A 210 4.47 -8.27 -10.31
CA ALA A 210 5.63 -7.77 -11.04
C ALA A 210 6.93 -7.92 -10.24
N ALA A 211 6.91 -7.65 -8.93
CA ALA A 211 8.08 -7.83 -8.08
C ALA A 211 8.54 -9.29 -8.03
N VAL A 212 7.62 -10.25 -7.88
CA VAL A 212 7.95 -11.69 -7.90
C VAL A 212 8.46 -12.10 -9.28
N SER A 213 7.74 -11.73 -10.34
CA SER A 213 8.08 -12.13 -11.72
C SER A 213 9.42 -11.59 -12.17
N ALA A 214 9.70 -10.30 -11.90
CA ALA A 214 10.98 -9.68 -12.23
C ALA A 214 12.14 -10.25 -11.40
N THR A 215 11.91 -10.54 -10.12
CA THR A 215 12.94 -11.15 -9.25
C THR A 215 13.23 -12.59 -9.69
N ALA A 216 12.20 -13.34 -10.10
CA ALA A 216 12.35 -14.68 -10.68
C ALA A 216 13.12 -14.64 -12.01
N LEU A 217 12.76 -13.72 -12.90
CA LEU A 217 13.45 -13.51 -14.17
C LEU A 217 14.93 -13.15 -13.95
N TYR A 218 15.21 -12.24 -13.01
CA TYR A 218 16.58 -11.89 -12.62
C TYR A 218 17.34 -13.10 -12.05
N ALA A 219 16.68 -13.93 -11.23
CA ALA A 219 17.29 -15.15 -10.69
C ALA A 219 17.64 -16.16 -11.79
N VAL A 220 16.79 -16.31 -12.81
CA VAL A 220 17.04 -17.20 -13.95
C VAL A 220 18.14 -16.65 -14.85
N LEU A 221 17.99 -15.40 -15.32
CA LEU A 221 18.85 -14.83 -16.37
C LEU A 221 20.21 -14.38 -15.85
N VAL A 222 20.28 -13.83 -14.65
CA VAL A 222 21.51 -13.22 -14.10
C VAL A 222 22.18 -14.14 -13.09
N ARG A 223 21.40 -14.78 -12.19
CA ARG A 223 21.94 -15.72 -11.21
C ARG A 223 22.04 -17.16 -11.73
N GLY A 224 21.54 -17.45 -12.93
CA GLY A 224 21.59 -18.79 -13.53
C GLY A 224 20.78 -19.85 -12.78
N SER A 225 19.78 -19.45 -11.98
CA SER A 225 18.99 -20.39 -11.19
C SER A 225 18.13 -21.29 -12.09
N ARG A 226 18.22 -22.60 -11.85
CA ARG A 226 17.40 -23.63 -12.53
C ARG A 226 16.35 -24.25 -11.62
N ALA A 227 16.18 -23.69 -10.42
CA ALA A 227 15.28 -24.19 -9.42
C ALA A 227 13.81 -24.08 -9.90
N PRO A 228 13.03 -25.18 -9.96
CA PRO A 228 11.65 -25.17 -10.46
C PRO A 228 10.75 -24.17 -9.74
N GLU A 229 10.94 -23.98 -8.44
CA GLU A 229 10.18 -23.04 -7.62
C GLU A 229 10.31 -21.58 -8.08
N VAL A 230 11.43 -21.20 -8.70
CA VAL A 230 11.65 -19.85 -9.25
C VAL A 230 10.76 -19.63 -10.47
N TRP A 231 10.72 -20.62 -11.36
CA TRP A 231 9.88 -20.60 -12.56
C TRP A 231 8.40 -20.61 -12.20
N VAL A 232 8.00 -21.52 -11.31
CA VAL A 232 6.64 -21.59 -10.79
C VAL A 232 6.24 -20.26 -10.18
N ALA A 233 7.10 -19.65 -9.35
CA ALA A 233 6.77 -18.37 -8.74
C ALA A 233 6.62 -17.25 -9.76
N GLY A 234 7.54 -17.14 -10.73
CA GLY A 234 7.48 -16.12 -11.77
C GLY A 234 6.24 -16.21 -12.67
N LEU A 235 5.81 -17.43 -13.00
CA LEU A 235 4.63 -17.66 -13.85
C LEU A 235 3.31 -17.58 -13.08
N LEU A 236 3.29 -18.04 -11.82
CA LEU A 236 2.07 -18.10 -11.02
C LEU A 236 1.72 -16.74 -10.40
N ALA A 237 2.70 -15.90 -10.08
CA ALA A 237 2.47 -14.61 -9.43
C ALA A 237 1.38 -13.71 -10.08
N PRO A 238 1.32 -13.54 -11.42
CA PRO A 238 0.28 -12.72 -12.05
C PRO A 238 -1.11 -13.40 -12.10
N ALA A 239 -1.22 -14.69 -11.78
CA ALA A 239 -2.45 -15.47 -12.03
C ALA A 239 -3.68 -14.92 -11.31
N GLY A 240 -3.54 -14.43 -10.06
CA GLY A 240 -4.68 -13.88 -9.32
C GLY A 240 -5.23 -12.60 -9.94
N TRP A 241 -4.36 -11.68 -10.35
CA TRP A 241 -4.76 -10.45 -11.03
C TRP A 241 -5.37 -10.75 -12.40
N ALA A 242 -4.68 -11.60 -13.19
CA ALA A 242 -5.13 -11.99 -14.52
C ALA A 242 -6.48 -12.72 -14.48
N ALA A 243 -6.68 -13.63 -13.53
CA ALA A 243 -7.92 -14.38 -13.39
C ALA A 243 -9.13 -13.45 -13.20
N TYR A 244 -9.01 -12.42 -12.36
CA TYR A 244 -10.12 -11.49 -12.15
C TYR A 244 -10.36 -10.57 -13.36
N VAL A 245 -9.30 -10.03 -13.95
CA VAL A 245 -9.39 -9.18 -15.15
C VAL A 245 -10.06 -9.93 -16.30
N LEU A 246 -9.63 -11.17 -16.56
CA LEU A 246 -10.22 -12.03 -17.59
C LEU A 246 -11.66 -12.45 -17.24
N ALA A 247 -11.97 -12.72 -15.97
CA ALA A 247 -13.32 -13.05 -15.55
C ALA A 247 -14.30 -11.89 -15.76
N VAL A 248 -13.90 -10.66 -15.45
CA VAL A 248 -14.70 -9.47 -15.77
C VAL A 248 -14.83 -9.30 -17.27
N GLY A 249 -13.74 -9.45 -18.03
CA GLY A 249 -13.77 -9.36 -19.49
C GLY A 249 -14.75 -10.37 -20.13
N ALA A 250 -14.74 -11.61 -19.66
CA ALA A 250 -15.68 -12.64 -20.10
C ALA A 250 -17.15 -12.28 -19.77
N ARG A 251 -17.39 -11.64 -18.61
CA ARG A 251 -18.74 -11.19 -18.20
C ARG A 251 -19.25 -9.99 -18.99
N THR A 252 -18.37 -9.14 -19.48
CA THR A 252 -18.72 -7.93 -20.26
C THR A 252 -18.70 -8.17 -21.77
N GLY A 253 -18.30 -9.36 -22.24
CA GLY A 253 -18.24 -9.70 -23.66
C GLY A 253 -16.94 -9.29 -24.38
N ASP A 254 -15.94 -8.80 -23.66
CA ASP A 254 -14.59 -8.50 -24.17
C ASP A 254 -13.54 -9.03 -23.17
N PRO A 255 -12.99 -10.25 -23.39
CA PRO A 255 -12.07 -10.90 -22.46
C PRO A 255 -10.83 -10.08 -22.08
N VAL A 256 -10.34 -9.23 -22.98
CA VAL A 256 -9.08 -8.49 -22.78
C VAL A 256 -9.34 -7.04 -22.38
N GLY A 257 -10.28 -6.36 -23.03
CA GLY A 257 -10.56 -4.95 -22.80
C GLY A 257 -11.66 -4.68 -21.78
N GLY A 258 -12.54 -5.64 -21.48
CA GLY A 258 -13.77 -5.42 -20.73
C GLY A 258 -13.57 -4.89 -19.31
N TYR A 259 -12.57 -5.39 -18.58
CA TYR A 259 -12.21 -4.83 -17.28
C TYR A 259 -11.73 -3.37 -17.37
N PHE A 260 -10.94 -3.05 -18.40
CA PHE A 260 -10.46 -1.68 -18.62
C PHE A 260 -11.58 -0.75 -19.06
N ASP A 261 -12.60 -1.25 -19.77
CA ASP A 261 -13.82 -0.49 -20.03
C ASP A 261 -14.58 -0.16 -18.76
N VAL A 262 -14.72 -1.12 -17.84
CA VAL A 262 -15.30 -0.83 -16.52
C VAL A 262 -14.52 0.31 -15.84
N GLN A 263 -13.19 0.25 -15.82
CA GLN A 263 -12.35 1.32 -15.27
C GLN A 263 -12.54 2.66 -15.99
N ARG A 264 -12.69 2.66 -17.32
CA ARG A 264 -12.95 3.87 -18.11
C ARG A 264 -14.28 4.52 -17.74
N HIS A 265 -15.33 3.74 -17.51
CA HIS A 265 -16.63 4.28 -17.06
C HIS A 265 -16.58 4.83 -15.63
N TRP A 266 -15.67 4.32 -14.81
CA TRP A 266 -15.29 4.92 -13.53
C TRP A 266 -14.48 6.23 -13.67
N GLY A 267 -14.05 6.59 -14.88
CA GLY A 267 -13.20 7.75 -15.14
C GLY A 267 -11.70 7.47 -15.00
N SER A 268 -11.32 6.21 -14.73
CA SER A 268 -9.93 5.77 -14.57
C SER A 268 -9.36 5.24 -15.89
N ARG A 269 -8.23 5.80 -16.32
CA ARG A 269 -7.49 5.37 -17.52
C ARG A 269 -6.00 5.60 -17.33
N PHE A 270 -5.16 4.95 -18.12
CA PHE A 270 -3.74 5.30 -18.15
C PHE A 270 -3.53 6.46 -19.13
N ASP A 271 -3.06 7.61 -18.66
CA ASP A 271 -2.84 8.83 -19.47
C ASP A 271 -1.38 9.29 -19.51
N PHE A 272 -0.46 8.39 -19.15
CA PHE A 272 0.99 8.65 -19.13
C PHE A 272 1.38 9.85 -18.25
N GLY A 273 0.55 10.20 -17.26
CA GLY A 273 0.83 11.25 -16.28
C GLY A 273 0.42 12.65 -16.70
N GLN A 274 -0.22 12.82 -17.85
CA GLN A 274 -0.72 14.12 -18.30
C GLN A 274 -1.66 14.77 -17.28
N GLY A 275 -2.56 14.01 -16.66
CA GLY A 275 -3.46 14.50 -15.63
C GLY A 275 -2.75 14.88 -14.33
N ALA A 276 -1.66 14.17 -14.00
CA ALA A 276 -0.83 14.51 -12.85
C ALA A 276 -0.08 15.83 -13.06
N LEU A 277 0.52 16.01 -14.25
CA LEU A 277 1.20 17.24 -14.64
C LEU A 277 0.25 18.45 -14.64
N ARG A 278 -0.93 18.32 -15.25
CA ARG A 278 -1.96 19.39 -15.24
C ARG A 278 -2.45 19.75 -13.83
N SER A 279 -2.45 18.80 -12.91
CA SER A 279 -2.83 19.07 -11.51
C SER A 279 -1.70 19.74 -10.74
N ALA A 280 -0.45 19.34 -10.97
CA ALA A 280 0.73 20.00 -10.43
C ALA A 280 0.86 21.45 -10.96
N GLU A 281 0.68 21.66 -12.25
CA GLU A 281 0.70 22.99 -12.87
C GLU A 281 -0.34 23.93 -12.25
N ARG A 282 -1.58 23.46 -12.09
CA ARG A 282 -2.63 24.25 -11.43
C ARG A 282 -2.29 24.61 -9.98
N VAL A 283 -1.70 23.69 -9.22
CA VAL A 283 -1.25 23.96 -7.84
C VAL A 283 -0.13 25.00 -7.83
N LEU A 284 0.86 24.86 -8.72
CA LEU A 284 2.06 25.71 -8.73
C LEU A 284 1.81 27.11 -9.29
N THR A 285 0.83 27.27 -10.18
CA THR A 285 0.43 28.58 -10.75
C THR A 285 -0.60 29.33 -9.90
N GLY A 286 -0.92 28.82 -8.70
CA GLY A 286 -1.87 29.47 -7.78
C GLY A 286 -3.35 29.28 -8.15
N GLY A 287 -3.67 28.27 -8.95
CA GLY A 287 -5.03 27.92 -9.31
C GLY A 287 -5.87 27.49 -8.10
N HIS A 288 -7.17 27.79 -8.13
CA HIS A 288 -8.09 27.40 -7.06
C HIS A 288 -8.35 25.88 -7.11
N VAL A 289 -7.73 25.14 -6.19
CA VAL A 289 -7.84 23.67 -6.10
C VAL A 289 -8.14 23.22 -4.67
N PRO A 290 -8.83 22.08 -4.47
CA PRO A 290 -9.02 21.50 -3.15
C PRO A 290 -7.69 21.25 -2.43
N LEU A 291 -7.69 21.39 -1.10
CA LEU A 291 -6.52 21.07 -0.27
C LEU A 291 -5.99 19.64 -0.54
N ALA A 292 -6.88 18.68 -0.78
CA ALA A 292 -6.51 17.30 -1.11
C ALA A 292 -5.67 17.18 -2.39
N THR A 293 -5.96 18.02 -3.40
CA THR A 293 -5.19 18.07 -4.66
C THR A 293 -3.78 18.58 -4.38
N THR A 294 -3.64 19.66 -3.60
CA THR A 294 -2.34 20.21 -3.19
C THR A 294 -1.53 19.19 -2.38
N VAL A 295 -2.14 18.55 -1.38
CA VAL A 295 -1.49 17.51 -0.57
C VAL A 295 -1.06 16.34 -1.45
N THR A 296 -1.88 15.94 -2.43
CA THR A 296 -1.53 14.89 -3.38
C THR A 296 -0.30 15.24 -4.21
N VAL A 297 -0.22 16.47 -4.75
CA VAL A 297 0.97 16.92 -5.51
C VAL A 297 2.22 16.88 -4.64
N VAL A 298 2.15 17.36 -3.41
CA VAL A 298 3.28 17.32 -2.46
C VAL A 298 3.69 15.89 -2.15
N LEU A 299 2.73 15.00 -1.90
CA LEU A 299 3.02 13.58 -1.61
C LEU A 299 3.59 12.85 -2.82
N LEU A 300 3.13 13.13 -4.03
CA LEU A 300 3.72 12.60 -5.25
C LEU A 300 5.14 13.15 -5.44
N ALA A 301 5.39 14.44 -5.25
CA ALA A 301 6.75 14.97 -5.33
C ALA A 301 7.70 14.31 -4.31
N ALA A 302 7.26 14.18 -3.06
CA ALA A 302 8.00 13.49 -2.01
C ALA A 302 8.26 12.02 -2.35
N ALA A 303 7.26 11.30 -2.87
CA ALA A 303 7.40 9.91 -3.30
C ALA A 303 8.44 9.76 -4.43
N GLY A 304 8.46 10.68 -5.39
CA GLY A 304 9.47 10.71 -6.47
C GLY A 304 10.88 10.90 -5.92
N LEU A 305 11.07 11.85 -5.00
CA LEU A 305 12.36 12.05 -4.32
C LEU A 305 12.80 10.81 -3.55
N LEU A 306 11.90 10.21 -2.76
CA LEU A 306 12.19 9.00 -2.00
C LEU A 306 12.51 7.80 -2.90
N ALA A 307 11.89 7.71 -4.07
CA ALA A 307 12.19 6.69 -5.07
C ALA A 307 13.61 6.84 -5.63
N VAL A 308 14.05 8.08 -5.91
CA VAL A 308 15.44 8.36 -6.31
C VAL A 308 16.40 7.91 -5.21
N LEU A 309 16.13 8.26 -3.95
CA LEU A 309 16.95 7.84 -2.82
C LEU A 309 17.01 6.30 -2.68
N LEU A 310 15.90 5.59 -2.87
CA LEU A 310 15.89 4.13 -2.85
C LEU A 310 16.82 3.49 -3.88
N VAL A 311 16.85 4.05 -5.08
CA VAL A 311 17.74 3.61 -6.16
C VAL A 311 19.20 3.90 -5.80
N LEU A 312 19.49 5.09 -5.29
CA LEU A 312 20.84 5.48 -4.86
C LEU A 312 21.35 4.64 -3.69
N ASP A 313 20.47 4.26 -2.76
CA ASP A 313 20.77 3.39 -1.61
C ASP A 313 20.96 1.92 -2.00
N ARG A 314 20.83 1.57 -3.30
CA ARG A 314 20.94 0.20 -3.83
C ARG A 314 20.03 -0.79 -3.09
N THR A 315 18.81 -0.35 -2.82
CA THR A 315 17.78 -1.17 -2.17
C THR A 315 17.55 -2.46 -2.96
N PRO A 316 17.27 -3.62 -2.30
CA PRO A 316 17.01 -4.87 -2.99
C PRO A 316 16.05 -4.75 -4.19
N PRO A 317 16.36 -5.36 -5.36
CA PRO A 317 15.59 -5.18 -6.59
C PRO A 317 14.08 -5.46 -6.47
N ALA A 318 13.70 -6.45 -5.67
CA ALA A 318 12.29 -6.78 -5.42
C ALA A 318 11.51 -5.57 -4.86
N LEU A 319 12.11 -4.81 -3.95
CA LEU A 319 11.51 -3.61 -3.35
C LEU A 319 11.43 -2.47 -4.38
N LEU A 320 12.46 -2.33 -5.23
CA LEU A 320 12.51 -1.32 -6.28
C LEU A 320 11.45 -1.57 -7.36
N VAL A 321 11.31 -2.81 -7.84
CA VAL A 321 10.30 -3.18 -8.84
C VAL A 321 8.90 -2.97 -8.29
N TYR A 322 8.61 -3.48 -7.09
CA TYR A 322 7.32 -3.29 -6.44
C TYR A 322 6.95 -1.80 -6.32
N THR A 323 7.87 -1.01 -5.78
CA THR A 323 7.64 0.43 -5.56
C THR A 323 7.53 1.17 -6.88
N GLY A 324 8.39 0.86 -7.85
CA GLY A 324 8.39 1.45 -9.19
C GLY A 324 7.08 1.22 -9.94
N VAL A 325 6.51 0.01 -9.86
CA VAL A 325 5.20 -0.27 -10.49
C VAL A 325 4.07 0.48 -9.79
N LEU A 326 4.07 0.60 -8.46
CA LEU A 326 3.09 1.43 -7.75
C LEU A 326 3.20 2.90 -8.13
N LEU A 327 4.42 3.43 -8.25
CA LEU A 327 4.64 4.80 -8.73
C LEU A 327 4.18 4.97 -10.17
N LEU A 328 4.47 4.01 -11.06
CA LEU A 328 4.02 4.04 -12.45
C LEU A 328 2.49 4.15 -12.51
N ILE A 329 1.77 3.36 -11.70
CA ILE A 329 0.30 3.43 -11.61
C ILE A 329 -0.13 4.79 -11.03
N ALA A 330 0.50 5.24 -9.94
CA ALA A 330 0.14 6.48 -9.26
C ALA A 330 0.37 7.73 -10.14
N TYR A 331 1.49 7.82 -10.86
CA TYR A 331 1.75 8.93 -11.77
C TYR A 331 0.98 8.79 -13.07
N GLY A 332 1.00 7.61 -13.70
CA GLY A 332 0.49 7.38 -15.05
C GLY A 332 -1.04 7.20 -15.15
N GLY A 333 -1.72 6.97 -14.03
CA GLY A 333 -3.18 6.88 -14.00
C GLY A 333 -3.88 8.25 -13.99
N ALA A 334 -4.95 8.38 -14.75
CA ALA A 334 -5.90 9.48 -14.73
C ALA A 334 -7.16 9.08 -13.92
N GLY A 335 -7.94 10.09 -13.52
CA GLY A 335 -9.13 9.90 -12.69
C GLY A 335 -8.78 9.89 -11.19
N PHE A 336 -9.70 10.39 -10.36
CA PHE A 336 -9.59 10.46 -8.90
C PHE A 336 -8.19 10.87 -8.41
N PHE A 337 -7.73 12.05 -8.85
CA PHE A 337 -6.36 12.50 -8.57
C PHE A 337 -6.09 12.55 -7.06
N GLU A 338 -7.05 13.04 -6.29
CA GLU A 338 -7.02 13.16 -4.83
C GLU A 338 -6.87 11.80 -4.11
N SER A 339 -7.26 10.70 -4.75
CA SER A 339 -7.13 9.34 -4.23
C SER A 339 -5.74 8.73 -4.48
N LYS A 340 -4.88 9.34 -5.31
CA LYS A 340 -3.55 8.77 -5.64
C LYS A 340 -2.66 8.47 -4.42
N PRO A 341 -2.62 9.28 -3.35
CA PRO A 341 -1.81 8.98 -2.18
C PRO A 341 -2.19 7.68 -1.47
N ARG A 342 -3.44 7.23 -1.65
CA ARG A 342 -3.95 5.93 -1.19
C ARG A 342 -3.21 4.76 -1.84
N PHE A 343 -2.83 4.89 -3.11
CA PHE A 343 -2.02 3.89 -3.83
C PHE A 343 -0.57 3.85 -3.36
N LEU A 344 -0.09 4.92 -2.72
CA LEU A 344 1.25 4.98 -2.13
C LEU A 344 1.30 4.40 -0.72
N LEU A 345 0.15 4.16 -0.08
CA LEU A 345 0.10 3.60 1.26
C LEU A 345 0.70 2.18 1.34
N PRO A 346 0.45 1.27 0.38
CA PRO A 346 1.20 0.00 0.29
C PRO A 346 2.66 0.17 -0.16
N ALA A 347 3.06 1.32 -0.70
CA ALA A 347 4.44 1.60 -1.11
C ALA A 347 5.35 1.98 0.08
N PHE A 348 5.22 1.25 1.20
CA PHE A 348 6.04 1.43 2.40
C PHE A 348 7.56 1.41 2.16
N PRO A 349 8.13 0.74 1.13
CA PRO A 349 9.57 0.83 0.90
C PRO A 349 10.05 2.27 0.64
N LEU A 350 9.21 3.18 0.13
CA LEU A 350 9.55 4.60 0.00
C LEU A 350 10.01 5.24 1.30
N LEU A 351 9.61 4.69 2.45
CA LEU A 351 9.95 5.21 3.76
C LEU A 351 11.28 4.65 4.30
N LEU A 352 11.92 3.71 3.60
CA LEU A 352 13.20 3.12 4.03
C LEU A 352 14.32 4.16 4.18
N PRO A 353 14.54 5.12 3.24
CA PRO A 353 15.60 6.12 3.41
C PRO A 353 15.37 6.99 4.66
N VAL A 354 14.11 7.41 4.88
CA VAL A 354 13.74 8.21 6.06
C VAL A 354 13.94 7.41 7.34
N ALA A 355 13.50 6.16 7.37
CA ALA A 355 13.68 5.28 8.52
C ALA A 355 15.17 5.02 8.83
N ALA A 356 16.00 4.87 7.78
CA ALA A 356 17.44 4.67 7.92
C ALA A 356 18.15 5.90 8.51
N VAL A 357 17.79 7.10 8.07
CA VAL A 357 18.29 8.35 8.66
C VAL A 357 17.83 8.51 10.11
N MET A 358 16.54 8.31 10.38
CA MET A 358 15.98 8.40 11.74
C MET A 358 16.55 7.35 12.70
N ALA A 359 16.97 6.17 12.20
CA ALA A 359 17.59 5.15 13.02
C ALA A 359 18.93 5.61 13.63
N ARG A 360 19.62 6.54 12.96
CA ARG A 360 20.87 7.16 13.43
C ARG A 360 20.64 8.36 14.35
N ALA A 361 19.44 8.94 14.34
CA ALA A 361 19.08 10.10 15.16
C ALA A 361 18.86 9.72 16.64
N ARG A 362 18.80 10.74 17.51
CA ARG A 362 18.44 10.54 18.92
C ARG A 362 17.01 10.00 19.04
N PRO A 363 16.69 9.08 19.97
CA PRO A 363 15.34 8.52 20.11
C PRO A 363 14.25 9.59 20.28
N ARG A 364 14.52 10.65 21.05
CA ARG A 364 13.60 11.78 21.24
C ARG A 364 13.25 12.45 19.92
N THR A 365 14.23 12.70 19.06
CA THR A 365 14.01 13.30 17.73
C THR A 365 13.13 12.39 16.87
N ALA A 366 13.40 11.08 16.87
CA ALA A 366 12.60 10.14 16.10
C ALA A 366 11.14 10.11 16.57
N VAL A 367 10.92 10.09 17.89
CA VAL A 367 9.56 10.13 18.48
C VAL A 367 8.84 11.43 18.13
N VAL A 368 9.50 12.59 18.26
CA VAL A 368 8.89 13.89 17.94
C VAL A 368 8.52 13.96 16.46
N VAL A 369 9.40 13.55 15.56
CA VAL A 369 9.12 13.54 14.11
C VAL A 369 7.93 12.64 13.79
N THR A 370 7.90 11.41 14.32
CA THR A 370 6.76 10.50 14.11
C THR A 370 5.47 11.07 14.71
N ALA A 371 5.52 11.68 15.89
CA ALA A 371 4.34 12.27 16.53
C ALA A 371 3.79 13.47 15.76
N VAL A 372 4.65 14.34 15.23
CA VAL A 372 4.25 15.49 14.39
C VAL A 372 3.62 14.99 13.09
N LEU A 373 4.25 14.04 12.41
CA LEU A 373 3.70 13.44 11.19
C LEU A 373 2.35 12.78 11.45
N ALA A 374 2.23 12.06 12.58
CA ALA A 374 0.97 11.43 12.98
C ALA A 374 -0.12 12.47 13.26
N GLY A 375 0.19 13.55 13.98
CA GLY A 375 -0.75 14.64 14.25
C GLY A 375 -1.25 15.32 12.97
N LEU A 376 -0.34 15.60 12.02
CA LEU A 376 -0.71 16.12 10.69
C LEU A 376 -1.59 15.11 9.94
N GLY A 377 -1.25 13.83 9.98
CA GLY A 377 -2.05 12.77 9.37
C GLY A 377 -3.44 12.60 9.98
N TYR A 378 -3.60 12.78 11.30
CA TYR A 378 -4.91 12.74 11.94
C TYR A 378 -5.78 13.93 11.52
N GLY A 379 -5.21 15.14 11.52
CA GLY A 379 -5.92 16.35 11.09
C GLY A 379 -6.34 16.26 9.62
N TYR A 380 -5.45 15.80 8.75
CA TYR A 380 -5.77 15.59 7.34
C TYR A 380 -6.78 14.44 7.12
N GLY A 381 -6.71 13.37 7.92
CA GLY A 381 -7.71 12.30 7.90
C GLY A 381 -9.11 12.75 8.32
N LEU A 382 -9.22 13.60 9.35
CA LEU A 382 -10.49 14.24 9.72
C LEU A 382 -11.02 15.13 8.59
N TYR A 383 -10.15 15.93 7.98
CA TYR A 383 -10.52 16.75 6.82
C TYR A 383 -11.09 15.88 5.70
N LEU A 384 -10.40 14.80 5.31
CA LEU A 384 -10.83 13.89 4.25
C LEU A 384 -12.18 13.22 4.53
N LEU A 385 -12.44 12.81 5.77
CA LEU A 385 -13.67 12.07 6.11
C LEU A 385 -14.87 12.96 6.42
N LEU A 386 -14.64 14.14 7.02
CA LEU A 386 -15.72 14.96 7.55
C LEU A 386 -16.02 16.19 6.71
N VAL A 387 -15.03 16.73 6.02
CA VAL A 387 -15.10 18.05 5.36
C VAL A 387 -14.97 17.94 3.84
N ALA A 388 -14.02 17.13 3.35
CA ALA A 388 -13.70 17.05 1.94
C ALA A 388 -14.89 16.51 1.13
N ARG A 389 -15.18 17.17 0.00
CA ARG A 389 -16.19 16.75 -0.98
C ARG A 389 -15.55 16.13 -2.23
N VAL A 390 -14.36 15.56 -2.05
CA VAL A 390 -13.61 14.89 -3.11
C VAL A 390 -13.48 13.40 -2.80
N PRO A 391 -13.44 12.53 -3.81
CA PRO A 391 -13.25 11.09 -3.63
C PRO A 391 -11.95 10.75 -2.89
N LEU A 392 -11.98 9.64 -2.16
CA LEU A 392 -10.97 9.24 -1.18
C LEU A 392 -10.24 7.97 -1.59
#